data_AF-A0AAI9CXQ4-F1
#
_entry.id   AF-A0AAI9CXQ4-F1
#
_cell.length_a   1.000
_cell.length_b   1.000
_cell.length_c   1.000
_cell.angle_alpha   90.00
_cell.angle_beta   90.00
_cell.angle_gamma   90.00
#
_symmetry.space_group_name_H-M   'P 1'
#
loop_
_entity.id
_entity.type
_entity.pdbx_description
1 polymer ?
#
loop_
_entity_poly.entity_id
_entity_poly.type
_entity_poly.pdbx_seq_one_letter_code
_entity_poly.pdbx_strand_id
1 'polypeptide(L)'
;MLASARKKNEQYQYEKALTDAVLHEMPVSFSDADKVDVALIQDGKSKLILSVFKALYQVPTSQPNNKQIADAVYDELLQSGYSELDAGKVADEIENLSGRKRQPNISLVAEAIKLLSVDTTKPTYLHLVSEQESPVAYDALLQLCKNSGSDSLAEHRDSVVGLFNSSHSVVLHGGKTLICERTIDHKCNVAYVFSAVPQKKSFYANLNLSYLQDDKIKSTNCFDLWMKAHERKTYHGVVFDPSNRSDHRFLNMWHGFAIEPEEGEQHLEPIFWHLFEIICNGVEADFKYLLAWMAHIIQKPEEKSGVCVVLKSEARGTGKSTVSVMMERLLGQHAMRVQDGKHLLGAFNSHLANKLFVTVEEAFWSGSAKDAGKLRTLITESTVTIEAKGKDAIEVDSYHRYMMCTNNDWAVPQTHDERRFFILEVSEKKKQDSEYFSNLFAIIHSNQAMGQFLNFLKHYDIEPYNLHKAPKTSATQQQIMESLPSEAIWLKGLLDEGCLVDGNAVYDLEHSQTIPKTSFFNNYIHFCDQMGIVGYDRCNPIKLGKYLKSVVNITEGGKVSFNRQRLNCYRTIPLDEMTAMFEEYYRYK
;
A
#
# COMPACT_ATOMS: atom_id res chain seq x y z
N MET A 1 -9.52 -38.45 4.66
CA MET A 1 -8.17 -39.05 4.75
C MET A 1 -7.66 -39.64 3.44
N LEU A 2 -8.44 -40.43 2.68
CA LEU A 2 -7.97 -41.10 1.44
C LEU A 2 -7.48 -40.15 0.33
N ALA A 3 -8.12 -39.00 0.11
CA ALA A 3 -7.68 -38.01 -0.92
C ALA A 3 -6.36 -37.30 -0.54
N SER A 4 -6.11 -37.07 0.75
CA SER A 4 -4.86 -36.48 1.27
C SER A 4 -3.70 -37.47 1.19
N ALA A 5 -3.96 -38.76 1.48
CA ALA A 5 -2.98 -39.83 1.31
C ALA A 5 -2.62 -40.07 -0.16
N ARG A 6 -3.60 -39.95 -1.08
CA ARG A 6 -3.39 -40.09 -2.53
C ARG A 6 -2.55 -38.94 -3.10
N LYS A 7 -2.82 -37.69 -2.71
CA LYS A 7 -2.00 -36.52 -3.07
C LYS A 7 -0.56 -36.60 -2.55
N LYS A 8 -0.35 -37.07 -1.32
CA LYS A 8 1.00 -37.33 -0.77
C LYS A 8 1.77 -38.39 -1.56
N ASN A 9 1.07 -39.40 -2.09
CA ASN A 9 1.67 -40.48 -2.88
C ASN A 9 2.06 -40.02 -4.29
N GLU A 10 1.28 -39.12 -4.90
CA GLU A 10 1.59 -38.50 -6.21
C GLU A 10 2.78 -37.54 -6.12
N GLN A 11 2.82 -36.67 -5.10
CA GLN A 11 3.95 -35.74 -4.92
C GLN A 11 5.28 -36.48 -4.71
N TYR A 12 5.29 -37.50 -3.85
CA TYR A 12 6.46 -38.37 -3.64
C TYR A 12 6.93 -39.05 -4.94
N GLN A 13 6.00 -39.42 -5.82
CA GLN A 13 6.33 -40.02 -7.11
C GLN A 13 7.07 -39.04 -8.04
N TYR A 14 6.68 -37.76 -8.09
CA TYR A 14 7.35 -36.74 -8.90
C TYR A 14 8.73 -36.35 -8.36
N GLU A 15 8.84 -36.16 -7.04
CA GLU A 15 10.11 -35.85 -6.36
C GLU A 15 11.15 -36.96 -6.57
N LYS A 16 10.72 -38.21 -6.42
CA LYS A 16 11.55 -39.38 -6.70
C LYS A 16 11.93 -39.48 -8.17
N ALA A 17 11.00 -39.23 -9.09
CA ALA A 17 11.27 -39.29 -10.53
C ALA A 17 12.36 -38.32 -10.97
N LEU A 18 12.30 -37.07 -10.48
CA LEU A 18 13.30 -36.05 -10.79
C LEU A 18 14.66 -36.37 -10.14
N THR A 19 14.64 -36.86 -8.90
CA THR A 19 15.86 -37.28 -8.20
C THR A 19 16.52 -38.46 -8.92
N ASP A 20 15.74 -39.45 -9.37
CA ASP A 20 16.25 -40.58 -10.15
C ASP A 20 16.82 -40.09 -11.50
N ALA A 21 16.16 -39.14 -12.16
CA ALA A 21 16.65 -38.57 -13.43
C ALA A 21 18.04 -37.93 -13.29
N VAL A 22 18.22 -37.12 -12.26
CA VAL A 22 19.49 -36.44 -11.98
C VAL A 22 20.60 -37.45 -11.67
N LEU A 23 20.32 -38.45 -10.84
CA LEU A 23 21.33 -39.46 -10.48
C LEU A 23 21.66 -40.43 -11.61
N HIS A 24 20.72 -40.71 -12.51
CA HIS A 24 20.97 -41.48 -13.73
C HIS A 24 21.60 -40.63 -14.85
N GLU A 25 21.99 -39.39 -14.57
CA GLU A 25 22.62 -38.47 -15.52
C GLU A 25 21.76 -38.24 -16.78
N MET A 26 20.43 -38.31 -16.62
CA MET A 26 19.54 -37.92 -17.70
C MET A 26 19.75 -36.43 -17.99
N PRO A 27 19.78 -36.03 -19.27
CA PRO A 27 19.99 -34.63 -19.64
C PRO A 27 18.80 -33.79 -19.15
N VAL A 28 19.05 -32.96 -18.14
CA VAL A 28 18.13 -31.92 -17.66
C VAL A 28 18.77 -30.60 -18.05
N SER A 29 18.09 -29.75 -18.81
CA SER A 29 18.68 -28.49 -19.24
C SER A 29 18.95 -27.58 -18.03
N PHE A 30 19.99 -26.74 -18.10
CA PHE A 30 20.26 -25.75 -17.06
C PHE A 30 19.03 -24.88 -16.77
N SER A 31 18.28 -24.51 -17.82
CA SER A 31 17.04 -23.73 -17.67
C SER A 31 15.94 -24.48 -16.92
N ASP A 32 15.87 -25.81 -17.04
CA ASP A 32 14.86 -26.61 -16.34
C ASP A 32 15.28 -26.85 -14.89
N ALA A 33 16.57 -27.12 -14.65
CA ALA A 33 17.11 -27.27 -13.30
C ALA A 33 17.04 -25.97 -12.48
N ASP A 34 17.26 -24.80 -13.11
CA ASP A 34 17.17 -23.50 -12.44
C ASP A 34 15.73 -23.18 -11.98
N LYS A 35 14.73 -23.58 -12.76
CA LYS A 35 13.32 -23.37 -12.45
C LYS A 35 12.82 -24.21 -11.28
N VAL A 36 13.41 -25.38 -11.04
CA VAL A 36 13.02 -26.27 -9.93
C VAL A 36 13.18 -25.57 -8.58
N ASP A 37 12.08 -25.44 -7.85
CA ASP A 37 12.03 -24.94 -6.49
C ASP A 37 12.18 -26.07 -5.49
N VAL A 38 13.34 -26.08 -4.83
CA VAL A 38 13.65 -27.04 -3.79
C VAL A 38 12.72 -26.88 -2.57
N ALA A 39 12.08 -25.71 -2.38
CA ALA A 39 11.12 -25.50 -1.31
C ALA A 39 9.82 -26.30 -1.49
N LEU A 40 9.48 -26.68 -2.72
CA LEU A 40 8.29 -27.49 -3.03
C LEU A 40 8.50 -28.98 -2.75
N ILE A 41 9.74 -29.42 -2.51
CA ILE A 41 10.10 -30.83 -2.25
C ILE A 41 9.89 -31.16 -0.77
N GLN A 42 9.06 -32.18 -0.49
CA GLN A 42 8.73 -32.64 0.85
C GLN A 42 9.62 -33.81 1.31
N ASP A 43 10.04 -34.71 0.42
CA ASP A 43 10.94 -35.80 0.76
C ASP A 43 12.34 -35.29 1.08
N GLY A 44 12.79 -35.48 2.32
CA GLY A 44 14.06 -34.93 2.80
C GLY A 44 15.29 -35.40 2.00
N LYS A 45 15.29 -36.65 1.52
CA LYS A 45 16.39 -37.21 0.72
C LYS A 45 16.42 -36.61 -0.68
N SER A 46 15.26 -36.53 -1.34
CA SER A 46 15.11 -35.90 -2.66
C SER A 46 15.45 -34.41 -2.60
N LYS A 47 15.04 -33.72 -1.52
CA LYS A 47 15.33 -32.30 -1.29
C LYS A 47 16.82 -32.02 -1.20
N LEU A 48 17.54 -32.80 -0.41
CA LEU A 48 19.00 -32.69 -0.25
C LEU A 48 19.74 -32.95 -1.56
N ILE A 49 19.36 -34.01 -2.29
CA ILE A 49 20.02 -34.36 -3.56
C ILE A 49 19.77 -33.28 -4.62
N LEU A 50 18.52 -32.79 -4.74
CA LEU A 50 18.17 -31.79 -5.74
C LEU A 50 18.68 -30.38 -5.38
N SER A 51 18.84 -30.06 -4.09
CA SER A 51 19.50 -28.82 -3.67
C SER A 51 20.97 -28.80 -4.05
N VAL A 52 21.68 -29.89 -3.78
CA VAL A 52 23.10 -30.05 -4.13
C VAL A 52 23.29 -30.05 -5.65
N PHE A 53 22.46 -30.80 -6.38
CA PHE A 53 22.47 -30.79 -7.84
C PHE A 53 22.29 -29.37 -8.40
N LYS A 54 21.29 -28.62 -7.90
CA LYS A 54 21.05 -27.23 -8.34
C LYS A 54 22.22 -26.31 -8.02
N ALA A 55 22.83 -26.44 -6.84
CA ALA A 55 24.00 -25.66 -6.45
C ALA A 55 25.22 -25.93 -7.35
N LEU A 56 25.49 -27.21 -7.66
CA LEU A 56 26.57 -27.61 -8.56
C LEU A 56 26.30 -27.19 -10.01
N TYR A 57 25.04 -27.16 -10.44
CA TYR A 57 24.67 -26.86 -11.83
C TYR A 57 24.65 -25.35 -12.13
N GLN A 58 24.92 -24.46 -11.16
CA GLN A 58 25.03 -22.99 -11.37
C GLN A 58 26.14 -22.58 -12.35
N VAL A 59 27.04 -23.49 -12.73
CA VAL A 59 28.01 -23.30 -13.82
C VAL A 59 27.45 -23.89 -15.13
N PRO A 60 27.05 -23.06 -16.12
CA PRO A 60 26.21 -23.48 -17.24
C PRO A 60 26.92 -24.34 -18.32
N THR A 61 28.16 -24.77 -18.10
CA THR A 61 28.96 -25.48 -19.11
C THR A 61 28.76 -27.00 -19.12
N SER A 62 28.31 -27.62 -18.02
CA SER A 62 28.09 -29.07 -17.95
C SER A 62 27.21 -29.49 -16.76
N GLN A 63 26.28 -30.42 -16.98
CA GLN A 63 25.47 -31.02 -15.91
C GLN A 63 26.36 -31.82 -14.94
N PRO A 64 26.17 -31.67 -13.61
CA PRO A 64 26.87 -32.48 -12.62
C PRO A 64 26.59 -33.97 -12.80
N ASN A 65 27.63 -34.79 -12.73
CA ASN A 65 27.51 -36.25 -12.74
C ASN A 65 27.17 -36.78 -11.34
N ASN A 66 26.76 -38.06 -11.26
CA ASN A 66 26.27 -38.63 -10.02
C ASN A 66 27.32 -38.65 -8.89
N LYS A 67 28.60 -38.80 -9.25
CA LYS A 67 29.75 -38.77 -8.33
C LYS A 67 29.95 -37.38 -7.72
N GLN A 68 29.91 -36.33 -8.53
CA GLN A 68 30.00 -34.94 -8.04
C GLN A 68 28.87 -34.61 -7.06
N ILE A 69 27.67 -35.14 -7.31
CA ILE A 69 26.53 -34.98 -6.39
C ILE A 69 26.76 -35.78 -5.10
N ALA A 70 27.29 -37.01 -5.18
CA ALA A 70 27.61 -37.82 -4.00
C ALA A 70 28.65 -37.14 -3.09
N ASP A 71 29.74 -36.63 -3.67
CA ASP A 71 30.81 -35.93 -2.94
C ASP A 71 30.26 -34.66 -2.25
N ALA A 72 29.44 -33.86 -2.94
CA ALA A 72 28.87 -32.65 -2.36
C ALA A 72 27.79 -32.93 -1.30
N VAL A 73 27.01 -34.01 -1.44
CA VAL A 73 26.07 -34.46 -0.39
C VAL A 73 26.83 -34.93 0.85
N TYR A 74 27.96 -35.61 0.68
CA TYR A 74 28.84 -36.02 1.79
C TYR A 74 29.30 -34.80 2.60
N ASP A 75 29.81 -33.78 1.92
CA ASP A 75 30.28 -32.54 2.57
C ASP A 75 29.16 -31.78 3.29
N GLU A 76 27.98 -31.67 2.67
CA GLU A 76 26.80 -31.00 3.26
C GLU A 76 26.31 -31.69 4.54
N LEU A 77 26.34 -33.04 4.56
CA LEU A 77 25.96 -33.83 5.74
C LEU A 77 26.98 -33.67 6.87
N LEU A 78 28.28 -33.65 6.57
CA LEU A 78 29.30 -33.37 7.58
C LEU A 78 29.14 -31.97 8.19
N GLN A 79 28.87 -30.95 7.36
CA GLN A 79 28.61 -29.59 7.84
C GLN A 79 27.34 -29.50 8.69
N SER A 80 26.35 -30.36 8.40
CA SER A 80 25.11 -30.50 9.17
C SER A 80 25.26 -31.34 10.45
N GLY A 81 26.48 -31.80 10.78
CA GLY A 81 26.80 -32.51 12.02
C GLY A 81 26.59 -34.02 11.99
N TYR A 82 26.45 -34.64 10.82
CA TYR A 82 26.37 -36.10 10.68
C TYR A 82 27.76 -36.75 10.85
N SER A 83 27.78 -38.04 11.22
CA SER A 83 29.03 -38.80 11.33
C SER A 83 29.62 -39.12 9.95
N GLU A 84 30.95 -39.24 9.84
CA GLU A 84 31.61 -39.66 8.59
C GLU A 84 31.06 -40.99 8.05
N LEU A 85 30.70 -41.91 8.95
CA LEU A 85 30.14 -43.21 8.59
C LEU A 85 28.72 -43.11 8.02
N ASP A 86 27.89 -42.20 8.51
CA ASP A 86 26.52 -42.02 8.01
C ASP A 86 26.50 -41.18 6.73
N ALA A 87 27.34 -40.14 6.65
CA ALA A 87 27.53 -39.37 5.43
C ALA A 87 28.08 -40.25 4.30
N GLY A 88 29.07 -41.09 4.60
CA GLY A 88 29.67 -42.03 3.64
C GLY A 88 28.66 -43.01 3.06
N LYS A 89 27.78 -43.59 3.89
CA LYS A 89 26.71 -44.48 3.42
C LYS A 89 25.77 -43.80 2.44
N VAL A 90 25.36 -42.56 2.70
CA VAL A 90 24.44 -41.83 1.81
C VAL A 90 25.12 -41.48 0.49
N ALA A 91 26.39 -41.08 0.52
CA ALA A 91 27.19 -40.83 -0.68
C ALA A 91 27.38 -42.11 -1.52
N ASP A 92 27.73 -43.22 -0.89
CA ASP A 92 27.87 -44.53 -1.54
C ASP A 92 26.55 -44.98 -2.18
N GLU A 93 25.41 -44.73 -1.55
CA GLU A 93 24.10 -45.04 -2.11
C GLU A 93 23.80 -44.23 -3.38
N ILE A 94 24.26 -42.97 -3.43
CA ILE A 94 24.10 -42.06 -4.57
C ILE A 94 25.03 -42.49 -5.72
N GLU A 95 26.32 -42.67 -5.46
CA GLU A 95 27.32 -43.04 -6.48
C GLU A 95 27.02 -44.43 -7.08
N ASN A 96 26.61 -45.40 -6.24
CA ASN A 96 26.31 -46.76 -6.68
C ASN A 96 24.86 -46.98 -7.15
N LEU A 97 24.01 -45.94 -7.13
CA LEU A 97 22.59 -46.03 -7.49
C LEU A 97 21.83 -47.14 -6.72
N SER A 98 22.17 -47.32 -5.45
CA SER A 98 21.63 -48.39 -4.61
C SER A 98 20.11 -48.23 -4.45
N GLY A 99 19.35 -49.24 -4.88
CA GLY A 99 17.89 -49.22 -4.86
C GLY A 99 17.21 -48.55 -6.07
N ARG A 100 17.99 -48.08 -7.07
CA ARG A 100 17.49 -47.36 -8.26
C ARG A 100 17.77 -48.15 -9.55
N LYS A 101 17.17 -49.34 -9.67
CA LYS A 101 17.44 -50.31 -10.76
C LYS A 101 16.69 -50.03 -12.08
N ARG A 102 15.77 -49.08 -12.11
CA ARG A 102 14.93 -48.77 -13.30
C ARG A 102 15.37 -47.44 -13.89
N GLN A 103 15.51 -47.39 -15.21
CA GLN A 103 15.76 -46.11 -15.90
C GLN A 103 14.59 -45.14 -15.64
N PRO A 104 14.87 -43.84 -15.46
CA PRO A 104 13.83 -42.87 -15.12
C PRO A 104 12.88 -42.63 -16.31
N ASN A 105 11.60 -42.43 -16.02
CA ASN A 105 10.57 -42.24 -17.03
C ASN A 105 10.56 -40.79 -17.51
N ILE A 106 10.97 -40.56 -18.77
CA ILE A 106 11.07 -39.22 -19.40
C ILE A 106 9.78 -38.40 -19.26
N SER A 107 8.61 -39.01 -19.47
CA SER A 107 7.32 -38.31 -19.38
C SER A 107 7.03 -37.87 -17.95
N LEU A 108 7.33 -38.74 -16.98
CA LEU A 108 7.13 -38.47 -15.56
C LEU A 108 8.09 -37.38 -15.05
N VAL A 109 9.31 -37.34 -15.60
CA VAL A 109 10.32 -36.32 -15.27
C VAL A 109 9.91 -34.96 -15.85
N ALA A 110 9.38 -34.90 -17.08
CA ALA A 110 8.88 -33.66 -17.65
C ALA A 110 7.70 -33.08 -16.84
N GLU A 111 6.78 -33.95 -16.38
CA GLU A 111 5.71 -33.55 -15.47
C GLU A 111 6.25 -33.11 -14.10
N ALA A 112 7.23 -33.82 -13.54
CA ALA A 112 7.86 -33.46 -12.28
C ALA A 112 8.53 -32.08 -12.34
N ILE A 113 9.28 -31.78 -13.41
CA ILE A 113 9.90 -30.47 -13.62
C ILE A 113 8.81 -29.39 -13.67
N LYS A 114 7.70 -29.61 -14.40
CA LYS A 114 6.60 -28.65 -14.48
C LYS A 114 5.95 -28.38 -13.11
N LEU A 115 5.76 -29.42 -12.30
CA LEU A 115 5.11 -29.32 -10.99
C LEU A 115 6.02 -28.75 -9.90
N LEU A 116 7.32 -29.03 -9.98
CA LEU A 116 8.31 -28.60 -9.00
C LEU A 116 9.01 -27.30 -9.40
N SER A 117 8.64 -26.66 -10.51
CA SER A 117 9.25 -25.40 -10.97
C SER A 117 8.45 -24.17 -10.55
N VAL A 118 9.15 -23.10 -10.13
CA VAL A 118 8.58 -21.74 -10.16
C VAL A 118 8.87 -21.13 -11.53
N ASP A 119 7.90 -20.42 -12.09
CA ASP A 119 8.05 -19.71 -13.36
C ASP A 119 8.98 -18.48 -13.17
N THR A 120 10.29 -18.72 -13.03
CA THR A 120 11.31 -17.71 -12.70
C THR A 120 11.75 -16.85 -13.88
N THR A 121 11.28 -17.13 -15.10
CA THR A 121 11.68 -16.36 -16.31
C THR A 121 10.80 -15.15 -16.62
N LYS A 122 10.02 -14.67 -15.64
CA LYS A 122 9.13 -13.55 -15.85
C LYS A 122 9.70 -12.28 -15.19
N PRO A 123 10.27 -11.34 -15.96
CA PRO A 123 10.68 -10.05 -15.41
C PRO A 123 9.48 -9.38 -14.75
N THR A 124 9.64 -9.02 -13.47
CA THR A 124 8.58 -8.58 -12.55
C THR A 124 7.94 -7.22 -12.92
N TYR A 125 8.28 -6.66 -14.09
CA TYR A 125 7.80 -5.37 -14.59
C TYR A 125 7.16 -5.41 -15.98
N LEU A 126 7.02 -6.57 -16.63
CA LEU A 126 6.19 -6.68 -17.84
C LEU A 126 4.92 -7.47 -17.52
N HIS A 127 3.80 -6.99 -18.06
CA HIS A 127 2.47 -7.59 -17.95
C HIS A 127 2.52 -9.06 -18.36
N LEU A 128 2.31 -9.93 -17.39
CA LEU A 128 2.14 -11.37 -17.61
C LEU A 128 0.66 -11.58 -17.53
N VAL A 129 0.02 -11.55 -18.68
CA VAL A 129 -1.37 -11.92 -18.78
C VAL A 129 -1.46 -13.40 -18.44
N SER A 130 -2.24 -13.72 -17.42
CA SER A 130 -2.64 -15.08 -17.08
C SER A 130 -3.18 -15.79 -18.33
N GLU A 131 -2.63 -16.96 -18.68
CA GLU A 131 -3.11 -17.79 -19.80
C GLU A 131 -4.52 -18.37 -19.57
N GLN A 132 -5.13 -18.14 -18.41
CA GLN A 132 -6.37 -18.82 -18.04
C GLN A 132 -7.67 -18.02 -18.22
N GLU A 133 -7.65 -16.73 -18.57
CA GLU A 133 -8.88 -16.02 -18.91
C GLU A 133 -8.68 -15.00 -20.04
N SER A 134 -9.22 -15.35 -21.22
CA SER A 134 -9.12 -14.67 -22.53
C SER A 134 -7.74 -14.72 -23.19
N PRO A 135 -7.62 -15.23 -24.44
CA PRO A 135 -6.39 -15.07 -25.18
C PRO A 135 -6.09 -13.57 -25.28
N VAL A 136 -4.84 -13.17 -24.98
CA VAL A 136 -4.34 -11.84 -25.30
C VAL A 136 -4.77 -11.57 -26.73
N ALA A 137 -5.49 -10.47 -27.00
CA ALA A 137 -6.10 -10.24 -28.31
C ALA A 137 -5.11 -10.45 -29.47
N TYR A 138 -3.82 -10.19 -29.23
CA TYR A 138 -2.72 -10.49 -30.14
C TYR A 138 -2.63 -11.97 -30.55
N ASP A 139 -2.64 -12.94 -29.62
CA ASP A 139 -2.47 -14.36 -29.94
C ASP A 139 -3.67 -14.93 -30.68
N ALA A 140 -4.88 -14.53 -30.29
CA ALA A 140 -6.10 -14.88 -31.01
C ALA A 140 -6.10 -14.31 -32.43
N LEU A 141 -5.70 -13.04 -32.59
CA LEU A 141 -5.57 -12.42 -33.92
C LEU A 141 -4.48 -13.11 -34.74
N LEU A 142 -3.36 -13.52 -34.13
CA LEU A 142 -2.28 -14.23 -34.82
C LEU A 142 -2.75 -15.61 -35.31
N GLN A 143 -3.51 -16.35 -34.50
CA GLN A 143 -4.12 -17.62 -34.93
C GLN A 143 -5.11 -17.40 -36.07
N LEU A 144 -5.94 -16.37 -35.97
CA LEU A 144 -6.90 -16.01 -37.01
C LEU A 144 -6.18 -15.67 -38.34
N CYS A 145 -5.11 -14.87 -38.31
CA CYS A 145 -4.28 -14.59 -39.49
C CYS A 145 -3.61 -15.85 -40.09
N LYS A 146 -3.26 -16.85 -39.26
CA LYS A 146 -2.68 -18.12 -39.74
C LYS A 146 -3.70 -19.03 -40.40
N ASN A 147 -4.98 -18.93 -40.02
CA ASN A 147 -6.04 -19.83 -40.47
C ASN A 147 -6.91 -19.23 -41.60
N SER A 148 -6.86 -17.92 -41.82
CA SER A 148 -7.64 -17.20 -42.83
C SER A 148 -7.11 -17.46 -44.25
N GLY A 149 -7.51 -18.58 -44.87
CA GLY A 149 -7.07 -18.96 -46.21
C GLY A 149 -8.16 -18.86 -47.29
N SER A 150 -9.41 -19.13 -46.93
CA SER A 150 -10.51 -19.32 -47.90
C SER A 150 -11.69 -18.35 -47.74
N ASP A 151 -11.84 -17.73 -46.57
CA ASP A 151 -13.10 -17.05 -46.26
C ASP A 151 -13.07 -15.57 -46.63
N SER A 152 -14.26 -14.98 -46.72
CA SER A 152 -14.45 -13.59 -47.12
C SER A 152 -13.98 -12.62 -46.02
N LEU A 153 -13.70 -11.38 -46.42
CA LEU A 153 -13.35 -10.32 -45.45
C LEU A 153 -14.49 -10.05 -44.45
N ALA A 154 -15.74 -10.19 -44.89
CA ALA A 154 -16.90 -9.92 -44.06
C ALA A 154 -16.98 -10.89 -42.88
N GLU A 155 -16.68 -12.18 -43.09
CA GLU A 155 -16.71 -13.22 -42.05
C GLU A 155 -15.64 -12.99 -40.98
N HIS A 156 -14.48 -12.45 -41.37
CA HIS A 156 -13.38 -12.19 -40.43
C HIS A 156 -13.47 -10.83 -39.74
N ARG A 157 -14.15 -9.84 -40.35
CA ARG A 157 -14.19 -8.46 -39.85
C ARG A 157 -14.73 -8.40 -38.42
N ASP A 158 -15.86 -9.03 -38.16
CA ASP A 158 -16.51 -8.97 -36.85
C ASP A 158 -15.65 -9.65 -35.78
N SER A 159 -14.98 -10.74 -36.13
CA SER A 159 -14.03 -11.44 -35.25
C SER A 159 -12.83 -10.56 -34.90
N VAL A 160 -12.20 -9.91 -35.89
CA VAL A 160 -11.06 -9.01 -35.66
C VAL A 160 -11.47 -7.81 -34.80
N VAL A 161 -12.60 -7.18 -35.14
CA VAL A 161 -13.11 -6.02 -34.39
C VAL A 161 -13.50 -6.40 -32.97
N GLY A 162 -14.16 -7.55 -32.78
CA GLY A 162 -14.51 -8.09 -31.47
C GLY A 162 -13.29 -8.40 -30.61
N LEU A 163 -12.26 -9.04 -31.18
CA LEU A 163 -11.01 -9.34 -30.49
C LEU A 163 -10.29 -8.07 -30.04
N PHE A 164 -10.19 -7.04 -30.89
CA PHE A 164 -9.64 -5.76 -30.45
C PHE A 164 -10.52 -5.12 -29.37
N ASN A 165 -11.83 -5.02 -29.58
CA ASN A 165 -12.77 -4.40 -28.61
C ASN A 165 -12.80 -5.11 -27.24
N SER A 166 -12.34 -6.37 -27.14
CA SER A 166 -12.23 -7.08 -25.86
C SER A 166 -11.21 -6.45 -24.90
N SER A 167 -10.18 -5.79 -25.45
CA SER A 167 -9.01 -5.30 -24.69
C SER A 167 -8.61 -3.87 -25.05
N HIS A 168 -9.03 -3.36 -26.20
CA HIS A 168 -8.63 -2.08 -26.75
C HIS A 168 -9.81 -1.13 -26.91
N SER A 169 -9.51 0.15 -26.74
CA SER A 169 -10.40 1.24 -27.09
C SER A 169 -9.59 2.44 -27.59
N VAL A 170 -10.23 3.30 -28.38
CA VAL A 170 -9.67 4.59 -28.77
C VAL A 170 -10.21 5.66 -27.83
N VAL A 171 -9.34 6.45 -27.25
CA VAL A 171 -9.72 7.48 -26.26
C VAL A 171 -9.13 8.83 -26.66
N LEU A 172 -9.89 9.88 -26.43
CA LEU A 172 -9.34 11.24 -26.38
C LEU A 172 -8.88 11.52 -24.95
N HIS A 173 -7.60 11.82 -24.74
CA HIS A 173 -7.08 12.12 -23.41
C HIS A 173 -5.94 13.14 -23.50
N GLY A 174 -6.04 14.23 -22.72
CA GLY A 174 -5.08 15.34 -22.79
C GLY A 174 -4.96 15.94 -24.20
N GLY A 175 -6.07 16.08 -24.92
CA GLY A 175 -6.12 16.60 -26.30
C GLY A 175 -5.51 15.68 -27.38
N LYS A 176 -5.09 14.46 -27.02
CA LYS A 176 -4.47 13.50 -27.93
C LYS A 176 -5.37 12.27 -28.12
N THR A 177 -5.37 11.72 -29.34
CA THR A 177 -5.97 10.41 -29.62
C THR A 177 -5.00 9.31 -29.22
N LEU A 178 -5.39 8.49 -28.25
CA LEU A 178 -4.61 7.39 -27.71
C LEU A 178 -5.36 6.06 -27.89
N ILE A 179 -4.60 4.97 -27.89
CA ILE A 179 -5.12 3.62 -27.71
C ILE A 179 -5.02 3.29 -26.22
N CYS A 180 -6.14 2.94 -25.61
CA CYS A 180 -6.21 2.45 -24.25
C CYS A 180 -6.36 0.93 -24.27
N GLU A 181 -5.41 0.25 -23.63
CA GLU A 181 -5.41 -1.20 -23.44
C GLU A 181 -5.71 -1.55 -22.00
N ARG A 182 -6.73 -2.39 -21.81
CA ARG A 182 -7.01 -3.06 -20.55
C ARG A 182 -6.14 -4.31 -20.47
N THR A 183 -5.15 -4.30 -19.58
CA THR A 183 -4.30 -5.46 -19.30
C THR A 183 -4.60 -6.01 -17.92
N ILE A 184 -4.29 -7.29 -17.73
CA ILE A 184 -4.36 -7.96 -16.43
C ILE A 184 -2.96 -8.48 -16.15
N ASP A 185 -2.39 -8.16 -15.00
CA ASP A 185 -1.08 -8.67 -14.59
C ASP A 185 -1.20 -10.08 -13.98
N HIS A 186 -0.05 -10.69 -13.63
CA HIS A 186 0.01 -12.03 -13.03
C HIS A 186 -0.65 -12.12 -11.65
N LYS A 187 -0.98 -10.99 -11.03
CA LYS A 187 -1.68 -10.90 -9.75
C LYS A 187 -3.17 -10.62 -9.95
N CYS A 188 -3.66 -10.75 -11.18
CA CYS A 188 -5.02 -10.43 -11.58
C CYS A 188 -5.40 -8.95 -11.40
N ASN A 189 -4.43 -8.05 -11.23
CA ASN A 189 -4.71 -6.62 -11.19
C ASN A 189 -4.99 -6.13 -12.61
N VAL A 190 -6.09 -5.41 -12.75
CA VAL A 190 -6.38 -4.67 -13.97
C VAL A 190 -5.42 -3.47 -14.05
N ALA A 191 -4.96 -3.16 -15.25
CA ALA A 191 -4.19 -1.96 -15.55
C ALA A 191 -4.64 -1.39 -16.89
N TYR A 192 -4.47 -0.08 -17.04
CA TYR A 192 -4.82 0.64 -18.25
C TYR A 192 -3.59 1.32 -18.82
N VAL A 193 -3.21 0.88 -20.03
CA VAL A 193 -2.02 1.37 -20.72
C VAL A 193 -2.45 2.28 -21.86
N PHE A 194 -1.94 3.51 -21.86
CA PHE A 194 -2.25 4.50 -22.88
C PHE A 194 -1.07 4.67 -23.82
N SER A 195 -1.27 4.33 -25.09
CA SER A 195 -0.23 4.38 -26.13
C SER A 195 -0.64 5.29 -27.28
N ALA A 196 0.34 5.93 -27.92
CA ALA A 196 0.07 6.71 -29.12
C ALA A 196 -0.30 5.79 -30.29
N VAL A 197 -1.26 6.19 -31.12
CA VAL A 197 -1.73 5.41 -32.28
C VAL A 197 -0.57 4.92 -33.19
N PRO A 198 0.43 5.74 -33.55
CA PRO A 198 1.54 5.27 -34.39
C PRO A 198 2.36 4.14 -33.78
N GLN A 199 2.56 4.16 -32.45
CA GLN A 199 3.30 3.10 -31.75
C GLN A 199 2.55 1.78 -31.80
N LYS A 200 1.24 1.80 -31.56
CA LYS A 200 0.41 0.60 -31.62
C LYS A 200 0.23 0.08 -33.04
N LYS A 201 0.11 0.97 -34.02
CA LYS A 201 0.15 0.60 -35.43
C LYS A 201 1.44 -0.14 -35.80
N SER A 202 2.59 0.33 -35.32
CA SER A 202 3.87 -0.36 -35.51
C SER A 202 3.92 -1.72 -34.81
N PHE A 203 3.35 -1.83 -33.61
CA PHE A 203 3.32 -3.08 -32.84
C PHE A 203 2.49 -4.17 -33.54
N TYR A 204 1.35 -3.81 -34.13
CA TYR A 204 0.46 -4.75 -34.83
C TYR A 204 0.75 -4.88 -36.34
N ALA A 205 1.86 -4.33 -36.83
CA ALA A 205 2.18 -4.29 -38.27
C ALA A 205 2.34 -5.69 -38.91
N ASN A 206 2.69 -6.70 -38.11
CA ASN A 206 2.85 -8.08 -38.53
C ASN A 206 1.53 -8.88 -38.62
N LEU A 207 0.42 -8.37 -38.06
CA LEU A 207 -0.87 -9.04 -38.10
C LEU A 207 -1.63 -8.68 -39.38
N ASN A 208 -1.36 -9.45 -40.43
CA ASN A 208 -1.98 -9.27 -41.74
C ASN A 208 -2.91 -10.46 -42.04
N LEU A 209 -4.19 -10.15 -42.15
CA LEU A 209 -5.25 -11.09 -42.50
C LEU A 209 -5.27 -11.31 -44.01
N SER A 210 -5.32 -12.57 -44.46
CA SER A 210 -5.54 -12.90 -45.87
C SER A 210 -7.00 -13.29 -46.08
N TYR A 211 -7.61 -12.85 -47.18
CA TYR A 211 -9.02 -13.11 -47.47
C TYR A 211 -9.26 -13.19 -48.98
N LEU A 212 -10.33 -13.88 -49.37
CA LEU A 212 -10.72 -14.03 -50.77
C LEU A 212 -11.66 -12.90 -51.20
N GLN A 213 -11.33 -12.22 -52.30
CA GLN A 213 -12.17 -11.21 -52.93
C GLN A 213 -12.01 -11.26 -54.45
N ASP A 214 -13.11 -11.45 -55.17
CA ASP A 214 -13.13 -11.54 -56.65
C ASP A 214 -12.12 -12.58 -57.19
N ASP A 215 -12.11 -13.79 -56.60
CA ASP A 215 -11.18 -14.90 -56.89
C ASP A 215 -9.68 -14.56 -56.72
N LYS A 216 -9.37 -13.47 -56.01
CA LYS A 216 -8.00 -13.07 -55.67
C LYS A 216 -7.82 -13.05 -54.16
N ILE A 217 -6.69 -13.60 -53.71
CA ILE A 217 -6.26 -13.46 -52.32
C ILE A 217 -5.75 -12.03 -52.13
N LYS A 218 -6.39 -11.28 -51.24
CA LYS A 218 -5.93 -9.98 -50.78
C LYS A 218 -5.52 -10.07 -49.32
N SER A 219 -4.78 -9.07 -48.86
CA SER A 219 -4.38 -8.97 -47.47
C SER A 219 -4.70 -7.58 -46.90
N THR A 220 -5.05 -7.53 -45.61
CA THR A 220 -5.27 -6.29 -44.88
C THR A 220 -4.75 -6.42 -43.45
N ASN A 221 -4.25 -5.32 -42.89
CA ASN A 221 -3.75 -5.32 -41.52
C ASN A 221 -4.92 -5.26 -40.52
N CYS A 222 -4.89 -6.12 -39.49
CA CYS A 222 -5.96 -6.23 -38.51
C CYS A 222 -6.20 -4.93 -37.73
N PHE A 223 -5.13 -4.20 -37.38
CA PHE A 223 -5.23 -2.93 -36.65
C PHE A 223 -5.84 -1.83 -37.53
N ASP A 224 -5.42 -1.73 -38.79
CA ASP A 224 -6.01 -0.77 -39.73
C ASP A 224 -7.49 -1.08 -40.02
N LEU A 225 -7.86 -2.36 -40.05
CA LEU A 225 -9.26 -2.80 -40.18
C LEU A 225 -10.09 -2.37 -38.97
N TRP A 226 -9.61 -2.62 -37.75
CA TRP A 226 -10.26 -2.16 -36.52
C TRP A 226 -10.37 -0.63 -36.44
N MET A 227 -9.31 0.09 -36.83
CA MET A 227 -9.30 1.56 -36.80
C MET A 227 -10.33 2.21 -37.73
N LYS A 228 -10.77 1.51 -38.78
CA LYS A 228 -11.81 1.96 -39.73
C LYS A 228 -13.21 1.45 -39.39
N ALA A 229 -13.35 0.52 -38.45
CA ALA A 229 -14.64 -0.05 -38.09
C ALA A 229 -15.51 0.95 -37.31
N HIS A 230 -16.81 1.01 -37.63
CA HIS A 230 -17.77 1.85 -36.91
C HIS A 230 -18.04 1.32 -35.50
N GLU A 231 -17.91 0.02 -35.32
CA GLU A 231 -18.16 -0.70 -34.08
C GLU A 231 -16.99 -0.62 -33.08
N ARG A 232 -15.90 0.07 -33.45
CA ARG A 232 -14.73 0.26 -32.59
C ARG A 232 -15.10 1.02 -31.32
N LYS A 233 -14.77 0.46 -30.16
CA LYS A 233 -14.89 1.16 -28.87
C LYS A 233 -14.12 2.47 -28.91
N THR A 234 -14.85 3.59 -28.85
CA THR A 234 -14.32 4.94 -28.95
C THR A 234 -14.91 5.81 -27.84
N TYR A 235 -14.06 6.50 -27.09
CA TYR A 235 -14.45 7.36 -25.97
C TYR A 235 -13.89 8.78 -26.14
N HIS A 236 -14.67 9.78 -25.72
CA HIS A 236 -14.34 11.20 -25.79
C HIS A 236 -13.50 11.71 -24.61
N GLY A 237 -13.27 10.85 -23.62
CA GLY A 237 -12.50 11.19 -22.43
C GLY A 237 -12.27 9.94 -21.58
N VAL A 238 -11.40 10.11 -20.58
CA VAL A 238 -11.13 9.11 -19.55
C VAL A 238 -11.48 9.76 -18.23
N VAL A 239 -12.29 9.08 -17.42
CA VAL A 239 -12.74 9.57 -16.11
C VAL A 239 -12.55 8.48 -15.07
N PHE A 240 -12.36 8.87 -13.82
CA PHE A 240 -12.44 7.95 -12.70
C PHE A 240 -13.67 8.35 -11.89
N ASP A 241 -14.79 7.64 -12.07
CA ASP A 241 -16.06 7.95 -11.43
C ASP A 241 -16.61 6.74 -10.67
N PRO A 242 -16.39 6.66 -9.35
CA PRO A 242 -16.90 5.57 -8.53
C PRO A 242 -18.44 5.50 -8.43
N SER A 243 -19.14 6.61 -8.69
CA SER A 243 -20.62 6.63 -8.69
C SER A 243 -21.22 5.88 -9.88
N ASN A 244 -20.38 5.62 -10.90
CA ASN A 244 -20.75 4.99 -12.15
C ASN A 244 -21.88 5.72 -12.90
N ARG A 245 -21.95 7.05 -12.75
CA ARG A 245 -22.95 7.92 -13.40
C ARG A 245 -22.37 8.65 -14.62
N SER A 246 -21.07 8.51 -14.88
CA SER A 246 -20.42 9.05 -16.06
C SER A 246 -21.13 8.64 -17.35
N ASP A 247 -21.21 9.58 -18.29
CA ASP A 247 -21.80 9.36 -19.60
C ASP A 247 -21.00 8.26 -20.34
N HIS A 248 -21.70 7.30 -20.96
CA HIS A 248 -21.13 6.22 -21.78
C HIS A 248 -20.11 6.66 -22.84
N ARG A 249 -20.11 7.95 -23.22
CA ARG A 249 -19.09 8.56 -24.07
C ARG A 249 -17.70 8.63 -23.43
N PHE A 250 -17.58 8.48 -22.12
CA PHE A 250 -16.32 8.48 -21.38
C PHE A 250 -15.94 7.06 -20.96
N LEU A 251 -14.64 6.76 -21.00
CA LEU A 251 -14.10 5.53 -20.43
C LEU A 251 -14.00 5.72 -18.92
N ASN A 252 -14.87 5.08 -18.16
CA ASN A 252 -14.77 5.04 -16.71
C ASN A 252 -13.66 4.06 -16.27
N MET A 253 -12.76 4.54 -15.43
CA MET A 253 -11.61 3.79 -14.91
C MET A 253 -11.97 3.05 -13.62
N TRP A 254 -13.11 3.34 -13.00
CA TRP A 254 -13.67 2.58 -11.89
C TRP A 254 -14.33 1.29 -12.39
N HIS A 255 -13.97 0.16 -11.79
CA HIS A 255 -14.46 -1.17 -12.19
C HIS A 255 -15.06 -1.96 -11.02
N GLY A 256 -15.35 -1.28 -9.91
CA GLY A 256 -15.80 -1.91 -8.68
C GLY A 256 -14.64 -2.42 -7.80
N PHE A 257 -14.98 -3.32 -6.89
CA PHE A 257 -14.05 -3.90 -5.92
C PHE A 257 -13.31 -5.09 -6.52
N ALA A 258 -12.15 -5.43 -5.95
CA ALA A 258 -11.34 -6.55 -6.41
C ALA A 258 -11.86 -7.91 -5.93
N ILE A 259 -12.79 -7.91 -4.98
CA ILE A 259 -13.39 -9.08 -4.36
C ILE A 259 -14.91 -8.90 -4.37
N GLU A 260 -15.63 -9.98 -4.66
CA GLU A 260 -17.09 -10.01 -4.58
C GLU A 260 -17.55 -10.19 -3.12
N PRO A 261 -18.64 -9.54 -2.70
CA PRO A 261 -19.18 -9.73 -1.36
C PRO A 261 -19.65 -11.17 -1.17
N GLU A 262 -19.38 -11.73 0.02
CA GLU A 262 -19.79 -13.08 0.38
C GLU A 262 -20.62 -13.04 1.67
N GLU A 263 -21.68 -13.86 1.73
CA GLU A 263 -22.46 -14.02 2.96
C GLU A 263 -21.70 -14.85 4.02
N GLY A 264 -22.01 -14.59 5.29
CA GLY A 264 -21.40 -15.27 6.43
C GLY A 264 -20.44 -14.39 7.23
N GLU A 265 -20.05 -14.90 8.39
CA GLU A 265 -19.22 -14.18 9.38
C GLU A 265 -18.12 -15.05 10.01
N GLN A 266 -17.96 -16.29 9.53
CA GLN A 266 -17.09 -17.29 10.15
C GLN A 266 -15.60 -16.90 10.19
N HIS A 267 -15.18 -15.93 9.39
CA HIS A 267 -13.79 -15.45 9.36
C HIS A 267 -13.61 -14.01 9.88
N LEU A 268 -14.68 -13.37 10.37
CA LEU A 268 -14.63 -11.97 10.79
C LEU A 268 -14.05 -11.78 12.19
N GLU A 269 -14.20 -12.76 13.08
CA GLU A 269 -13.75 -12.64 14.48
C GLU A 269 -12.25 -12.29 14.60
N PRO A 270 -11.31 -12.95 13.89
CA PRO A 270 -9.89 -12.60 14.01
C PRO A 270 -9.57 -11.21 13.44
N ILE A 271 -10.31 -10.78 12.41
CA ILE A 271 -10.19 -9.44 11.82
C ILE A 271 -10.67 -8.39 12.83
N PHE A 272 -11.86 -8.58 13.40
CA PHE A 272 -12.43 -7.66 14.39
C PHE A 272 -11.61 -7.61 15.65
N TRP A 273 -11.14 -8.75 16.14
CA TRP A 273 -10.23 -8.81 17.28
C TRP A 273 -8.97 -7.99 17.01
N HIS A 274 -8.35 -8.14 15.83
CA HIS A 274 -7.17 -7.34 15.47
C HIS A 274 -7.47 -5.84 15.42
N LEU A 275 -8.56 -5.45 14.76
CA LEU A 275 -8.97 -4.05 14.65
C LEU A 275 -9.29 -3.43 16.02
N PHE A 276 -9.96 -4.17 16.90
CA PHE A 276 -10.35 -3.70 18.22
C PHE A 276 -9.17 -3.70 19.21
N GLU A 277 -8.55 -4.84 19.44
CA GLU A 277 -7.52 -5.03 20.49
C GLU A 277 -6.16 -4.46 20.10
N ILE A 278 -5.81 -4.52 18.80
CA ILE A 278 -4.48 -4.11 18.34
C ILE A 278 -4.54 -2.71 17.76
N ILE A 279 -5.37 -2.46 16.74
CA ILE A 279 -5.40 -1.16 16.06
C ILE A 279 -6.01 -0.06 16.93
N CYS A 280 -7.11 -0.35 17.63
CA CYS A 280 -7.82 0.62 18.48
C CYS A 280 -7.50 0.47 19.97
N ASN A 281 -6.55 -0.40 20.34
CA ASN A 281 -6.09 -0.63 21.71
C ASN A 281 -7.23 -0.87 22.72
N GLY A 282 -8.28 -1.58 22.31
CA GLY A 282 -9.45 -1.89 23.14
C GLY A 282 -10.46 -0.74 23.31
N VAL A 283 -10.30 0.39 22.60
CA VAL A 283 -11.22 1.52 22.67
C VAL A 283 -12.40 1.32 21.70
N GLU A 284 -13.58 1.06 22.26
CA GLU A 284 -14.77 0.70 21.46
C GLU A 284 -15.24 1.83 20.53
N ALA A 285 -15.18 3.08 20.98
CA ALA A 285 -15.57 4.24 20.16
C ALA A 285 -14.68 4.39 18.92
N ASP A 286 -13.38 4.19 19.10
CA ASP A 286 -12.38 4.27 18.03
C ASP A 286 -12.55 3.13 17.02
N PHE A 287 -12.78 1.91 17.51
CA PHE A 287 -13.06 0.74 16.68
C PHE A 287 -14.30 0.93 15.81
N LYS A 288 -15.40 1.41 16.41
CA LYS A 288 -16.63 1.72 15.69
C LYS A 288 -16.45 2.80 14.63
N TYR A 289 -15.75 3.88 14.96
CA TYR A 289 -15.45 4.93 13.99
C TYR A 289 -14.53 4.44 12.86
N LEU A 290 -13.52 3.62 13.18
CA LEU A 290 -12.65 3.02 12.17
C LEU A 290 -13.44 2.14 11.19
N LEU A 291 -14.33 1.28 11.69
CA LEU A 291 -15.24 0.49 10.86
C LEU A 291 -16.15 1.38 10.00
N ALA A 292 -16.74 2.44 10.58
CA ALA A 292 -17.56 3.39 9.85
C ALA A 292 -16.78 4.10 8.73
N TRP A 293 -15.53 4.48 8.99
CA TRP A 293 -14.65 5.10 7.99
C TRP A 293 -14.30 4.13 6.86
N MET A 294 -13.97 2.87 7.18
CA MET A 294 -13.74 1.83 6.17
C MET A 294 -15.01 1.55 5.36
N ALA A 295 -16.16 1.45 6.03
CA ALA A 295 -17.46 1.23 5.42
C ALA A 295 -17.85 2.35 4.46
N HIS A 296 -17.60 3.61 4.82
CA HIS A 296 -17.86 4.75 3.93
C HIS A 296 -17.04 4.68 2.63
N ILE A 297 -15.80 4.17 2.66
CA ILE A 297 -15.01 4.00 1.43
C ILE A 297 -15.72 3.02 0.47
N ILE A 298 -16.36 2.00 1.04
CA ILE A 298 -17.07 0.97 0.27
C ILE A 298 -18.47 1.41 -0.16
N GLN A 299 -19.22 2.07 0.74
CA GLN A 299 -20.62 2.44 0.51
C GLN A 299 -20.77 3.74 -0.29
N LYS A 300 -19.86 4.70 -0.09
CA LYS A 300 -19.87 6.04 -0.72
C LYS A 300 -18.48 6.36 -1.31
N PRO A 301 -17.97 5.55 -2.25
CA PRO A 301 -16.64 5.74 -2.83
C PRO A 301 -16.47 7.06 -3.59
N GLU A 302 -17.57 7.67 -4.06
CA GLU A 302 -17.63 8.95 -4.76
C GLU A 302 -17.63 10.17 -3.82
N GLU A 303 -17.91 9.99 -2.53
CA GLU A 303 -17.83 11.07 -1.54
C GLU A 303 -16.43 11.10 -0.95
N LYS A 304 -16.00 12.21 -0.33
CA LYS A 304 -14.78 12.28 0.50
C LYS A 304 -15.13 12.39 1.97
N SER A 305 -14.51 11.57 2.81
CA SER A 305 -14.63 11.75 4.27
C SER A 305 -13.88 13.02 4.69
N GLY A 306 -12.73 13.34 4.10
CA GLY A 306 -11.92 14.47 4.57
C GLY A 306 -11.20 14.18 5.89
N VAL A 307 -11.12 12.91 6.26
CA VAL A 307 -10.41 12.40 7.44
C VAL A 307 -9.35 11.39 6.99
N CYS A 308 -8.14 11.59 7.49
CA CYS A 308 -6.99 10.72 7.37
C CYS A 308 -6.82 9.91 8.66
N VAL A 309 -6.71 8.59 8.53
CA VAL A 309 -6.40 7.70 9.66
C VAL A 309 -4.89 7.67 9.87
N VAL A 310 -4.42 7.84 11.10
CA VAL A 310 -2.99 7.82 11.45
C VAL A 310 -2.79 6.72 12.49
N LEU A 311 -2.00 5.72 12.15
CA LEU A 311 -1.63 4.62 13.03
C LEU A 311 -0.21 4.87 13.56
N LYS A 312 -0.09 5.12 14.87
CA LYS A 312 1.18 5.38 15.56
C LYS A 312 1.49 4.21 16.49
N SER A 313 2.75 3.76 16.51
CA SER A 313 3.31 3.01 17.64
C SER A 313 4.82 3.13 17.62
N GLU A 314 5.44 3.30 18.79
CA GLU A 314 6.90 3.40 18.94
C GLU A 314 7.61 2.14 18.40
N ALA A 315 7.02 0.97 18.62
CA ALA A 315 7.52 -0.29 18.11
C ALA A 315 7.23 -0.55 16.63
N ARG A 316 8.19 -1.21 15.97
CA ARG A 316 7.99 -1.90 14.70
C ARG A 316 7.40 -3.30 14.92
N GLY A 317 6.65 -3.79 13.93
CA GLY A 317 6.07 -5.14 13.96
C GLY A 317 4.84 -5.28 14.86
N THR A 318 4.10 -4.19 15.09
CA THR A 318 2.86 -4.15 15.89
C THR A 318 1.60 -4.45 15.09
N GLY A 319 1.67 -4.51 13.76
CA GLY A 319 0.52 -4.78 12.89
C GLY A 319 -0.14 -3.55 12.28
N LYS A 320 0.46 -2.35 12.36
CA LYS A 320 -0.10 -1.11 11.78
C LYS A 320 -0.53 -1.25 10.31
N SER A 321 0.24 -1.99 9.50
CA SER A 321 -0.04 -2.17 8.08
C SER A 321 -1.21 -3.11 7.78
N THR A 322 -1.76 -3.85 8.75
CA THR A 322 -2.85 -4.80 8.51
C THR A 322 -4.07 -4.11 7.89
N VAL A 323 -4.42 -2.90 8.36
CA VAL A 323 -5.55 -2.12 7.81
C VAL A 323 -5.34 -1.79 6.33
N SER A 324 -4.13 -1.34 5.95
CA SER A 324 -3.81 -1.10 4.53
C SER A 324 -3.90 -2.35 3.70
N VAL A 325 -3.40 -3.49 4.21
CA VAL A 325 -3.44 -4.76 3.47
C VAL A 325 -4.89 -5.20 3.23
N MET A 326 -5.77 -5.06 4.22
CA MET A 326 -7.20 -5.35 4.05
C MET A 326 -7.83 -4.44 2.98
N MET A 327 -7.61 -3.12 3.06
CA MET A 327 -8.15 -2.18 2.08
C MET A 327 -7.58 -2.40 0.67
N GLU A 328 -6.30 -2.73 0.55
CA GLU A 328 -5.66 -3.09 -0.72
C GLU A 328 -6.27 -4.37 -1.32
N ARG A 329 -6.60 -5.37 -0.50
CA ARG A 329 -7.29 -6.58 -0.95
C ARG A 329 -8.71 -6.28 -1.44
N LEU A 330 -9.44 -5.39 -0.78
CA LEU A 330 -10.80 -5.00 -1.17
C LEU A 330 -10.83 -4.13 -2.44
N LEU A 331 -9.94 -3.15 -2.53
CA LEU A 331 -9.95 -2.12 -3.58
C LEU A 331 -9.07 -2.48 -4.78
N GLY A 332 -8.15 -3.44 -4.63
CA GLY A 332 -7.20 -3.86 -5.66
C GLY A 332 -6.45 -2.69 -6.28
N GLN A 333 -6.57 -2.55 -7.60
CA GLN A 333 -5.94 -1.47 -8.36
C GLN A 333 -6.31 -0.06 -7.88
N HIS A 334 -7.40 0.12 -7.13
CA HIS A 334 -7.85 1.41 -6.62
C HIS A 334 -7.23 1.78 -5.26
N ALA A 335 -6.38 0.92 -4.71
CA ALA A 335 -5.53 1.23 -3.57
C ALA A 335 -4.06 1.33 -3.99
N MET A 336 -3.26 2.07 -3.22
CA MET A 336 -1.81 2.06 -3.35
C MET A 336 -1.11 2.42 -2.05
N ARG A 337 0.19 2.11 -2.02
CA ARG A 337 1.09 2.54 -0.95
C ARG A 337 2.18 3.45 -1.47
N VAL A 338 2.49 4.48 -0.71
CA VAL A 338 3.52 5.48 -0.98
C VAL A 338 4.57 5.42 0.11
N GLN A 339 5.83 5.24 -0.30
CA GLN A 339 6.98 5.20 0.61
C GLN A 339 7.80 6.50 0.57
N ASP A 340 7.77 7.25 -0.53
CA ASP A 340 8.50 8.52 -0.69
C ASP A 340 7.52 9.70 -0.75
N GLY A 341 7.80 10.72 0.09
CA GLY A 341 7.24 12.08 0.08
C GLY A 341 6.87 12.61 -1.30
N LYS A 342 7.82 12.47 -2.23
CA LYS A 342 7.77 13.05 -3.57
C LYS A 342 6.73 12.39 -4.47
N HIS A 343 6.35 11.15 -4.21
CA HIS A 343 5.31 10.50 -5.00
C HIS A 343 3.93 11.10 -4.69
N LEU A 344 3.66 11.50 -3.44
CA LEU A 344 2.38 12.16 -3.11
C LEU A 344 2.41 13.67 -3.33
N LEU A 345 3.49 14.36 -2.94
CA LEU A 345 3.55 15.83 -2.84
C LEU A 345 4.42 16.50 -3.91
N GLY A 346 5.10 15.71 -4.73
CA GLY A 346 5.91 16.18 -5.84
C GLY A 346 5.06 16.53 -7.06
N ALA A 347 5.72 17.04 -8.11
CA ALA A 347 5.06 17.41 -9.35
C ALA A 347 4.48 16.17 -10.06
N PHE A 348 5.24 15.08 -10.16
CA PHE A 348 4.81 13.89 -10.92
C PHE A 348 3.99 12.91 -10.07
N ASN A 349 2.67 13.05 -10.12
CA ASN A 349 1.71 12.34 -9.27
C ASN A 349 0.64 11.54 -10.04
N SER A 350 0.87 11.28 -11.33
CA SER A 350 -0.10 10.58 -12.21
C SER A 350 -0.55 9.19 -11.77
N HIS A 351 0.20 8.56 -10.86
CA HIS A 351 -0.18 7.29 -10.27
C HIS A 351 -1.37 7.40 -9.29
N LEU A 352 -1.73 8.62 -8.84
CA LEU A 352 -2.88 8.88 -7.98
C LEU A 352 -4.20 8.87 -8.75
N ALA A 353 -4.21 9.18 -10.05
CA ALA A 353 -5.42 9.54 -10.82
C ALA A 353 -6.61 8.56 -10.71
N ASN A 354 -6.37 7.26 -10.45
CA ASN A 354 -7.41 6.23 -10.38
C ASN A 354 -7.46 5.53 -9.00
N LYS A 355 -7.09 6.23 -7.92
CA LYS A 355 -7.02 5.68 -6.56
C LYS A 355 -8.14 6.21 -5.67
N LEU A 356 -8.75 5.31 -4.91
CA LEU A 356 -9.62 5.61 -3.79
C LEU A 356 -8.87 5.63 -2.45
N PHE A 357 -7.82 4.85 -2.30
CA PHE A 357 -7.13 4.68 -1.02
C PHE A 357 -5.62 4.75 -1.19
N VAL A 358 -4.98 5.57 -0.37
CA VAL A 358 -3.54 5.81 -0.40
C VAL A 358 -2.98 5.64 1.01
N THR A 359 -2.15 4.62 1.18
CA THR A 359 -1.38 4.42 2.41
C THR A 359 -0.04 5.13 2.29
N VAL A 360 0.35 5.84 3.35
CA VAL A 360 1.59 6.59 3.42
C VAL A 360 2.45 6.01 4.55
N GLU A 361 3.64 5.52 4.22
CA GLU A 361 4.58 4.95 5.19
C GLU A 361 5.54 6.00 5.76
N GLU A 362 6.12 5.73 6.93
CA GLU A 362 6.99 6.63 7.71
C GLU A 362 8.08 7.35 6.92
N ALA A 363 8.68 6.70 5.90
CA ALA A 363 9.71 7.29 5.05
C ALA A 363 9.26 8.54 4.27
N PHE A 364 7.95 8.82 4.29
CA PHE A 364 7.32 9.97 3.68
C PHE A 364 7.51 11.30 4.43
N TRP A 365 7.64 11.28 5.76
CA TRP A 365 7.47 12.49 6.58
C TRP A 365 8.79 13.09 7.07
N SER A 366 9.07 14.34 6.68
CA SER A 366 10.28 15.08 7.07
C SER A 366 10.05 16.13 8.17
N GLY A 367 8.83 16.26 8.71
CA GLY A 367 8.48 17.32 9.67
C GLY A 367 8.25 18.71 9.05
N SER A 368 8.20 18.81 7.73
CA SER A 368 8.02 20.07 6.99
C SER A 368 6.60 20.62 7.11
N ALA A 369 6.44 21.81 7.68
CA ALA A 369 5.15 22.51 7.78
C ALA A 369 4.49 22.76 6.41
N LYS A 370 5.29 22.93 5.36
CA LYS A 370 4.82 23.07 3.98
C LYS A 370 4.15 21.79 3.48
N ASP A 371 4.77 20.65 3.77
CA ASP A 371 4.25 19.34 3.37
C ASP A 371 2.99 18.99 4.17
N ALA A 372 2.87 19.49 5.41
CA ALA A 372 1.65 19.38 6.22
C ALA A 372 0.49 20.16 5.62
N GLY A 373 0.76 21.39 5.17
CA GLY A 373 -0.22 22.19 4.44
C GLY A 373 -0.72 21.46 3.19
N LYS A 374 0.18 20.92 2.38
CA LYS A 374 -0.20 20.18 1.16
C LYS A 374 -1.01 18.92 1.45
N LEU A 375 -0.60 18.12 2.44
CA LEU A 375 -1.33 16.90 2.82
C LEU A 375 -2.76 17.23 3.26
N ARG A 376 -2.91 18.27 4.09
CA ARG A 376 -4.21 18.78 4.53
C ARG A 376 -5.13 19.18 3.37
N THR A 377 -4.56 19.84 2.36
CA THR A 377 -5.25 20.16 1.11
C THR A 377 -5.69 18.88 0.40
N LEU A 378 -4.78 17.92 0.15
CA LEU A 378 -5.11 16.65 -0.50
C LEU A 378 -6.23 15.86 0.19
N ILE A 379 -6.25 15.86 1.53
CA ILE A 379 -7.29 15.18 2.32
C ILE A 379 -8.68 15.77 2.04
N THR A 380 -8.80 17.08 1.82
CA THR A 380 -10.10 17.79 1.83
C THR A 380 -10.56 18.28 0.47
N GLU A 381 -9.65 18.62 -0.44
CA GLU A 381 -10.01 19.13 -1.78
C GLU A 381 -10.76 18.09 -2.61
N SER A 382 -11.77 18.56 -3.33
CA SER A 382 -12.60 17.75 -4.23
C SER A 382 -11.91 17.45 -5.56
N THR A 383 -10.86 18.19 -5.92
CA THR A 383 -10.06 17.98 -7.13
C THR A 383 -8.58 17.83 -6.81
N VAL A 384 -7.84 17.23 -7.72
CA VAL A 384 -6.38 17.12 -7.67
C VAL A 384 -5.79 17.38 -9.04
N THR A 385 -4.74 18.19 -9.09
CA THR A 385 -3.95 18.35 -10.32
C THR A 385 -3.06 17.13 -10.49
N ILE A 386 -3.23 16.43 -11.60
CA ILE A 386 -2.44 15.30 -12.03
C ILE A 386 -1.44 15.74 -13.09
N GLU A 387 -0.16 15.55 -12.81
CA GLU A 387 0.92 15.82 -13.76
C GLU A 387 1.74 14.55 -14.00
N ALA A 388 1.90 14.20 -15.28
CA ALA A 388 2.71 13.07 -15.73
C ALA A 388 3.95 13.60 -16.46
N LYS A 389 5.08 12.89 -16.34
CA LYS A 389 6.33 13.33 -16.95
C LYS A 389 6.19 13.48 -18.47
N GLY A 390 6.45 14.69 -18.96
CA GLY A 390 6.36 15.01 -20.40
C GLY A 390 4.93 15.09 -20.95
N LYS A 391 3.92 15.25 -20.08
CA LYS A 391 2.53 15.52 -20.45
C LYS A 391 2.03 16.76 -19.71
N ASP A 392 1.04 17.42 -20.29
CA ASP A 392 0.40 18.57 -19.65
C ASP A 392 -0.36 18.14 -18.40
N ALA A 393 -0.36 19.00 -17.38
CA ALA A 393 -1.11 18.79 -16.16
C ALA A 393 -2.62 18.87 -16.44
N ILE A 394 -3.39 17.98 -15.82
CA ILE A 394 -4.84 17.95 -15.92
C ILE A 394 -5.45 17.98 -14.52
N GLU A 395 -6.60 18.62 -14.38
CA GLU A 395 -7.37 18.57 -13.13
C GLU A 395 -8.37 17.41 -13.21
N VAL A 396 -8.44 16.60 -12.14
CA VAL A 396 -9.38 15.49 -12.03
C VAL A 396 -10.06 15.52 -10.67
N ASP A 397 -11.23 14.90 -10.58
CA ASP A 397 -11.90 14.70 -9.29
C ASP A 397 -11.07 13.83 -8.35
N SER A 398 -11.08 14.16 -7.07
CA SER A 398 -10.30 13.51 -6.04
C SER A 398 -11.23 12.75 -5.10
N TYR A 399 -11.14 11.42 -5.13
CA TYR A 399 -11.90 10.53 -4.24
C TYR A 399 -11.01 9.87 -3.17
N HIS A 400 -9.75 10.31 -3.08
CA HIS A 400 -8.72 9.70 -2.25
C HIS A 400 -9.06 9.74 -0.75
N ARG A 401 -8.83 8.62 -0.09
CA ARG A 401 -8.66 8.50 1.36
C ARG A 401 -7.22 8.20 1.69
N TYR A 402 -6.78 8.78 2.79
CA TYR A 402 -5.42 8.66 3.24
C TYR A 402 -5.36 7.89 4.55
N MET A 403 -4.42 6.96 4.63
CA MET A 403 -4.01 6.32 5.87
C MET A 403 -2.52 6.48 6.02
N MET A 404 -2.04 6.73 7.23
CA MET A 404 -0.62 6.90 7.53
C MET A 404 -0.18 5.92 8.60
N CYS A 405 1.00 5.34 8.43
CA CYS A 405 1.63 4.48 9.42
C CYS A 405 2.96 5.11 9.84
N THR A 406 3.14 5.40 11.13
CA THR A 406 4.33 6.07 11.68
C THR A 406 4.89 5.32 12.90
N ASN A 407 6.22 5.29 13.04
CA ASN A 407 6.88 4.74 14.22
C ASN A 407 7.30 5.82 15.23
N ASN A 408 7.33 7.10 14.84
CA ASN A 408 7.72 8.22 15.70
C ASN A 408 6.51 9.05 16.14
N ASP A 409 6.74 9.94 17.11
CA ASP A 409 5.86 11.07 17.41
C ASP A 409 5.53 11.82 16.12
N TRP A 410 4.26 11.78 15.77
CA TRP A 410 3.75 12.26 14.50
C TRP A 410 3.78 13.79 14.46
N ALA A 411 4.88 14.34 13.96
CA ALA A 411 5.12 15.78 13.86
C ALA A 411 4.30 16.49 12.74
N VAL A 412 2.99 16.23 12.61
CA VAL A 412 2.11 17.27 12.03
C VAL A 412 1.55 18.06 13.19
N PRO A 413 1.98 19.33 13.38
CA PRO A 413 1.48 20.17 14.46
C PRO A 413 -0.04 20.20 14.41
N GLN A 414 -0.67 19.62 15.43
CA GLN A 414 -2.12 19.61 15.59
C GLN A 414 -2.50 20.86 16.37
N THR A 415 -3.34 21.70 15.77
CA THR A 415 -3.99 22.80 16.47
C THR A 415 -5.30 22.30 17.09
N HIS A 416 -5.84 23.04 18.07
CA HIS A 416 -7.10 22.67 18.75
C HIS A 416 -8.33 22.55 17.80
N ASP A 417 -8.26 23.08 16.59
CA ASP A 417 -9.30 23.01 15.56
C ASP A 417 -9.08 21.89 14.51
N GLU A 418 -8.04 21.07 14.66
CA GLU A 418 -7.67 20.08 13.65
C GLU A 418 -8.63 18.87 13.61
N ARG A 419 -9.48 18.84 12.58
CA ARG A 419 -10.54 17.83 12.38
C ARG A 419 -10.19 16.72 11.39
N ARG A 420 -9.02 16.76 10.75
CA ARG A 420 -8.69 15.89 9.61
C ARG A 420 -7.91 14.63 9.99
N PHE A 421 -7.34 14.54 11.18
CA PHE A 421 -6.49 13.40 11.56
C PHE A 421 -7.12 12.59 12.68
N PHE A 422 -7.52 11.36 12.38
CA PHE A 422 -7.95 10.38 13.37
C PHE A 422 -6.74 9.54 13.79
N ILE A 423 -6.16 9.86 14.95
CA ILE A 423 -4.90 9.29 15.41
C ILE A 423 -5.18 8.12 16.36
N LEU A 424 -4.63 6.96 16.05
CA LEU A 424 -4.74 5.73 16.84
C LEU A 424 -3.37 5.28 17.32
N GLU A 425 -3.29 4.97 18.61
CA GLU A 425 -2.14 4.32 19.22
C GLU A 425 -2.31 2.81 19.13
N VAL A 426 -1.47 2.16 18.32
CA VAL A 426 -1.55 0.73 18.06
C VAL A 426 -0.87 -0.04 19.18
N SER A 427 -1.60 -1.01 19.74
CA SER A 427 -1.16 -1.84 20.86
C SER A 427 0.09 -2.66 20.52
N GLU A 428 1.00 -2.78 21.48
CA GLU A 428 2.17 -3.65 21.37
C GLU A 428 1.88 -5.11 21.78
N LYS A 429 0.62 -5.45 22.13
CA LYS A 429 0.21 -6.78 22.65
C LYS A 429 0.63 -7.96 21.76
N LYS A 430 0.74 -7.75 20.45
CA LYS A 430 1.16 -8.74 19.45
C LYS A 430 2.46 -8.39 18.73
N LYS A 431 3.27 -7.50 19.29
CA LYS A 431 4.54 -7.06 18.71
C LYS A 431 5.45 -8.25 18.41
N GLN A 432 5.89 -8.35 17.15
CA GLN A 432 6.79 -9.40 16.67
C GLN A 432 6.25 -10.84 16.85
N ASP A 433 4.95 -11.03 17.06
CA ASP A 433 4.30 -12.34 17.14
C ASP A 433 4.08 -12.90 15.72
N SER A 434 5.15 -13.49 15.16
CA SER A 434 5.16 -14.02 13.79
C SER A 434 4.09 -15.09 13.54
N GLU A 435 3.77 -15.93 14.53
CA GLU A 435 2.75 -16.97 14.40
C GLU A 435 1.36 -16.35 14.28
N TYR A 436 1.04 -15.41 15.18
CA TYR A 436 -0.22 -14.68 15.12
C TYR A 436 -0.40 -13.96 13.78
N PHE A 437 0.61 -13.21 13.33
CA PHE A 437 0.52 -12.49 12.07
C PHE A 437 0.43 -13.42 10.86
N SER A 438 1.14 -14.55 10.86
CA SER A 438 1.04 -15.54 9.78
C SER A 438 -0.39 -16.08 9.65
N ASN A 439 -1.03 -16.40 10.78
CA ASN A 439 -2.41 -16.87 10.81
C ASN A 439 -3.40 -15.77 10.36
N LEU A 440 -3.24 -14.55 10.85
CA LEU A 440 -4.08 -13.42 10.45
C LEU A 440 -3.94 -13.11 8.96
N PHE A 441 -2.72 -13.09 8.43
CA PHE A 441 -2.50 -12.85 7.01
C PHE A 441 -3.02 -14.01 6.16
N ALA A 442 -2.96 -15.26 6.60
CA ALA A 442 -3.60 -16.37 5.87
C ALA A 442 -5.11 -16.13 5.70
N ILE A 443 -5.77 -15.56 6.71
CA ILE A 443 -7.19 -15.16 6.65
C ILE A 443 -7.36 -14.00 5.66
N ILE A 444 -6.59 -12.91 5.79
CA ILE A 444 -6.71 -11.72 4.93
C ILE A 444 -6.40 -12.03 3.45
N HIS A 445 -5.55 -13.01 3.16
CA HIS A 445 -5.27 -13.45 1.80
C HIS A 445 -6.38 -14.35 1.22
N SER A 446 -7.31 -14.86 2.04
CA SER A 446 -8.47 -15.60 1.56
C SER A 446 -9.50 -14.67 0.92
N ASN A 447 -9.89 -14.96 -0.34
CA ASN A 447 -10.99 -14.23 -1.00
C ASN A 447 -12.30 -14.36 -0.22
N GLN A 448 -12.55 -15.52 0.39
CA GLN A 448 -13.77 -15.78 1.15
C GLN A 448 -13.86 -14.89 2.40
N ALA A 449 -12.78 -14.82 3.20
CA ALA A 449 -12.77 -13.99 4.40
C ALA A 449 -12.91 -12.50 4.06
N MET A 450 -12.21 -12.03 3.03
CA MET A 450 -12.32 -10.65 2.57
C MET A 450 -13.67 -10.33 1.91
N GLY A 451 -14.30 -11.31 1.25
CA GLY A 451 -15.66 -11.19 0.72
C GLY A 451 -16.70 -11.02 1.83
N GLN A 452 -16.57 -11.76 2.94
CA GLN A 452 -17.39 -11.59 4.14
C GLN A 452 -17.16 -10.22 4.78
N PHE A 453 -15.91 -9.79 4.87
CA PHE A 453 -15.59 -8.48 5.44
C PHE A 453 -16.12 -7.34 4.56
N LEU A 454 -16.03 -7.48 3.23
CA LEU A 454 -16.64 -6.54 2.29
C LEU A 454 -18.16 -6.47 2.47
N ASN A 455 -18.82 -7.63 2.59
CA ASN A 455 -20.25 -7.70 2.79
C ASN A 455 -20.67 -7.05 4.11
N PHE A 456 -19.91 -7.25 5.19
CA PHE A 456 -20.10 -6.56 6.45
C PHE A 456 -19.97 -5.04 6.29
N LEU A 457 -18.89 -4.55 5.66
CA LEU A 457 -18.67 -3.12 5.43
C LEU A 457 -19.77 -2.49 4.55
N LYS A 458 -20.34 -3.22 3.59
CA LYS A 458 -21.47 -2.74 2.77
C LYS A 458 -22.74 -2.47 3.56
N HIS A 459 -22.95 -3.19 4.68
CA HIS A 459 -24.17 -3.12 5.48
C HIS A 459 -23.96 -2.46 6.85
N TYR A 460 -22.74 -2.05 7.17
CA TYR A 460 -22.43 -1.36 8.42
C TYR A 460 -23.14 -0.01 8.46
N ASP A 461 -23.86 0.29 9.54
CA ASP A 461 -24.56 1.56 9.70
C ASP A 461 -23.57 2.70 9.95
N ILE A 462 -23.43 3.59 8.97
CA ILE A 462 -22.52 4.75 9.03
C ILE A 462 -23.22 6.06 9.45
N GLU A 463 -24.55 6.09 9.45
CA GLU A 463 -25.32 7.31 9.71
C GLU A 463 -25.09 7.93 11.11
N PRO A 464 -24.83 7.16 12.18
CA PRO A 464 -24.51 7.72 13.49
C PRO A 464 -23.19 8.50 13.55
N TYR A 465 -22.32 8.39 12.55
CA TYR A 465 -20.95 8.91 12.60
C TYR A 465 -20.76 10.13 11.71
N ASN A 466 -20.16 11.19 12.26
CA ASN A 466 -19.70 12.32 11.46
C ASN A 466 -18.32 12.00 10.84
N LEU A 467 -18.32 11.39 9.67
CA LEU A 467 -17.10 10.97 8.99
C LEU A 467 -16.30 12.13 8.36
N HIS A 468 -16.81 13.37 8.45
CA HIS A 468 -16.10 14.60 8.09
C HIS A 468 -15.32 15.25 9.23
N LYS A 469 -15.35 14.63 10.41
CA LYS A 469 -14.68 15.12 11.60
C LYS A 469 -14.06 13.95 12.35
N ALA A 470 -12.73 13.89 12.36
CA ALA A 470 -12.00 12.91 13.14
C ALA A 470 -12.44 12.97 14.62
N PRO A 471 -12.70 11.81 15.26
CA PRO A 471 -12.97 11.77 16.68
C PRO A 471 -11.70 12.10 17.43
N LYS A 472 -11.89 12.56 18.66
CA LYS A 472 -10.81 12.98 19.55
C LYS A 472 -10.34 11.76 20.33
N THR A 473 -9.11 11.33 20.11
CA THR A 473 -8.51 10.20 20.84
C THR A 473 -7.54 10.72 21.90
N SER A 474 -7.18 9.87 22.86
CA SER A 474 -6.10 10.14 23.81
C SER A 474 -4.79 10.47 23.09
N ALA A 475 -4.49 9.74 22.01
CA ALA A 475 -3.32 9.96 21.17
C ALA A 475 -3.34 11.35 20.50
N THR A 476 -4.51 11.84 20.03
CA THR A 476 -4.64 13.21 19.53
C THR A 476 -4.35 14.24 20.61
N GLN A 477 -4.86 14.05 21.84
CA GLN A 477 -4.57 14.95 22.95
C GLN A 477 -3.07 15.02 23.27
N GLN A 478 -2.41 13.86 23.34
CA GLN A 478 -0.96 13.79 23.57
C GLN A 478 -0.19 14.52 22.45
N GLN A 479 -0.56 14.31 21.19
CA GLN A 479 0.09 14.96 20.05
C GLN A 479 -0.03 16.49 20.09
N ILE A 480 -1.17 17.02 20.54
CA ILE A 480 -1.36 18.47 20.74
C ILE A 480 -0.41 18.99 21.82
N MET A 481 -0.26 18.25 22.93
CA MET A 481 0.64 18.63 24.02
C MET A 481 2.12 18.60 23.61
N GLU A 482 2.51 17.62 22.79
CA GLU A 482 3.87 17.52 22.22
C GLU A 482 4.15 18.62 21.17
N SER A 483 3.11 19.14 20.52
CA SER A 483 3.20 20.16 19.47
C SER A 483 2.99 21.59 19.98
N LEU A 484 3.01 21.80 21.29
CA LEU A 484 2.74 23.11 21.89
C LEU A 484 3.76 24.16 21.40
N PRO A 485 3.29 25.38 21.03
CA PRO A 485 4.20 26.44 20.65
C PRO A 485 5.04 26.90 21.85
N SER A 486 6.14 27.60 21.57
CA SER A 486 7.11 28.02 22.60
C SER A 486 6.48 28.78 23.77
N GLU A 487 5.54 29.68 23.49
CA GLU A 487 4.80 30.45 24.50
C GLU A 487 3.88 29.58 25.37
N ALA A 488 3.44 28.43 24.88
CA ALA A 488 2.61 27.49 25.63
C ALA A 488 3.45 26.59 26.53
N ILE A 489 4.59 26.11 26.04
CA ILE A 489 5.56 25.35 26.85
C ILE A 489 6.08 26.24 27.99
N TRP A 490 6.46 27.48 27.67
CA TRP A 490 6.86 28.47 28.66
C TRP A 490 5.79 28.72 29.71
N LEU A 491 4.55 29.01 29.27
CA LEU A 491 3.45 29.30 30.18
C LEU A 491 3.13 28.10 31.08
N LYS A 492 3.20 26.88 30.54
CA LYS A 492 3.03 25.66 31.34
C LYS A 492 4.10 25.56 32.44
N GLY A 493 5.37 25.77 32.11
CA GLY A 493 6.45 25.77 33.10
C GLY A 493 6.23 26.83 34.19
N LEU A 494 5.80 28.03 33.81
CA LEU A 494 5.46 29.11 34.74
C LEU A 494 4.28 28.74 35.68
N LEU A 495 3.27 28.03 35.16
CA LEU A 495 2.14 27.56 35.96
C LEU A 495 2.54 26.40 36.89
N ASP A 496 3.40 25.50 36.43
CA ASP A 496 3.92 24.39 37.22
C ASP A 496 4.84 24.88 38.36
N GLU A 497 5.64 25.92 38.12
CA GLU A 497 6.52 26.57 39.11
C GLU A 497 5.75 27.49 40.07
N GLY A 498 4.58 27.99 39.67
CA GLY A 498 3.73 28.88 40.46
C GLY A 498 4.28 30.30 40.66
N CYS A 499 5.38 30.67 40.01
CA CYS A 499 5.97 32.01 40.12
C CYS A 499 6.57 32.52 38.81
N LEU A 500 6.66 33.84 38.67
CA LEU A 500 7.37 34.51 37.58
C LEU A 500 8.63 35.18 38.11
N VAL A 501 9.78 34.88 37.50
CA VAL A 501 11.08 35.46 37.88
C VAL A 501 11.60 36.38 36.78
N ASP A 502 11.92 37.63 37.14
CA ASP A 502 12.52 38.63 36.24
C ASP A 502 13.70 39.31 36.95
N GLY A 503 14.91 38.79 36.73
CA GLY A 503 16.11 39.19 37.46
C GLY A 503 16.00 38.89 38.96
N ASN A 504 16.01 39.93 39.79
CA ASN A 504 15.86 39.80 41.25
C ASN A 504 14.40 39.88 41.72
N ALA A 505 13.45 40.15 40.82
CA ALA A 505 12.04 40.22 41.15
C ALA A 505 11.41 38.83 41.01
N VAL A 506 10.70 38.39 42.05
CA VAL A 506 9.91 37.16 42.07
C VAL A 506 8.46 37.55 42.34
N TYR A 507 7.57 37.09 41.46
CA TYR A 507 6.13 37.35 41.54
C TYR A 507 5.42 36.02 41.79
N ASP A 508 4.82 35.88 42.97
CA ASP A 508 4.10 34.67 43.40
C ASP A 508 2.66 34.64 42.84
N LEU A 509 2.36 33.66 42.00
CA LEU A 509 1.11 33.59 41.28
C LEU A 509 -0.03 32.95 42.08
N GLU A 510 0.21 32.47 43.31
CA GLU A 510 -0.83 31.88 44.17
C GLU A 510 -2.06 32.79 44.31
N HIS A 511 -1.86 34.12 44.23
CA HIS A 511 -2.93 35.11 44.31
C HIS A 511 -2.90 36.08 43.13
N SER A 512 -4.06 36.68 42.84
CA SER A 512 -4.18 37.75 41.85
C SER A 512 -3.26 38.92 42.18
N GLN A 513 -2.42 39.32 41.23
CA GLN A 513 -1.50 40.43 41.40
C GLN A 513 -1.29 41.22 40.10
N THR A 514 -0.68 42.39 40.23
CA THR A 514 -0.37 43.27 39.10
C THR A 514 1.11 43.20 38.77
N ILE A 515 1.45 42.69 37.58
CA ILE A 515 2.83 42.40 37.15
C ILE A 515 3.15 43.23 35.89
N PRO A 516 4.33 43.83 35.76
CA PRO A 516 4.74 44.52 34.53
C PRO A 516 4.66 43.62 33.30
N LYS A 517 4.12 44.14 32.18
CA LYS A 517 4.06 43.40 30.91
C LYS A 517 5.46 42.99 30.42
N THR A 518 6.45 43.81 30.72
CA THR A 518 7.86 43.56 30.40
C THR A 518 8.40 42.35 31.14
N SER A 519 7.95 42.07 32.36
CA SER A 519 8.45 40.93 33.15
C SER A 519 8.00 39.59 32.57
N PHE A 520 6.74 39.48 32.11
CA PHE A 520 6.29 38.32 31.33
C PHE A 520 7.10 38.14 30.06
N PHE A 521 7.33 39.23 29.32
CA PHE A 521 8.07 39.16 28.06
C PHE A 521 9.55 38.79 28.28
N ASN A 522 10.22 39.37 29.28
CA ASN A 522 11.61 39.07 29.60
C ASN A 522 11.80 37.62 30.03
N ASN A 523 10.92 37.11 30.90
CA ASN A 523 10.96 35.73 31.35
C ASN A 523 10.73 34.75 30.17
N TYR A 524 9.78 35.05 29.28
CA TYR A 524 9.58 34.28 28.05
C TYR A 524 10.81 34.31 27.13
N ILE A 525 11.42 35.47 26.91
CA ILE A 525 12.63 35.56 26.08
C ILE A 525 13.79 34.79 26.70
N HIS A 526 13.96 34.85 28.03
CA HIS A 526 14.95 34.07 28.74
C HIS A 526 14.76 32.56 28.54
N PHE A 527 13.52 32.09 28.64
CA PHE A 527 13.15 30.71 28.30
C PHE A 527 13.50 30.37 26.84
N CYS A 528 13.16 31.23 25.88
CA CYS A 528 13.49 31.01 24.47
C CYS A 528 15.00 30.93 24.23
N ASP A 529 15.79 31.76 24.92
CA ASP A 529 17.25 31.75 24.82
C ASP A 529 17.83 30.44 25.38
N GLN A 530 17.32 29.95 26.52
CA GLN A 530 17.73 28.67 27.10
C GLN A 530 17.39 27.47 26.20
N MET A 531 16.24 27.52 25.54
CA MET A 531 15.75 26.45 24.64
C MET A 531 16.29 26.58 23.20
N GLY A 532 17.14 27.58 22.92
CA GLY A 532 17.71 27.80 21.57
C GLY A 532 16.68 28.20 20.50
N ILE A 533 15.50 28.68 20.89
CA ILE A 533 14.42 29.08 19.98
C ILE A 533 14.78 30.45 19.40
N VAL A 534 14.80 30.64 18.08
CA VAL A 534 15.25 31.91 17.45
C VAL A 534 14.31 32.38 16.33
N GLY A 535 14.39 33.66 15.97
CA GLY A 535 13.73 34.21 14.79
C GLY A 535 12.19 34.24 14.88
N TYR A 536 11.52 33.74 13.85
CA TYR A 536 10.06 33.82 13.69
C TYR A 536 9.27 32.96 14.68
N ASP A 537 9.92 32.00 15.34
CA ASP A 537 9.31 31.12 16.33
C ASP A 537 9.12 31.80 17.69
N ARG A 538 9.71 32.98 17.89
CA ARG A 538 9.48 33.81 19.09
C ARG A 538 8.25 34.69 18.93
N CYS A 539 7.41 34.71 19.96
CA CYS A 539 6.38 35.73 20.09
C CYS A 539 7.02 37.11 20.30
N ASN A 540 6.46 38.12 19.65
CA ASN A 540 6.70 39.52 20.03
C ASN A 540 5.77 39.91 21.21
N PRO A 541 5.99 41.04 21.89
CA PRO A 541 5.20 41.42 23.06
C PRO A 541 3.69 41.51 22.80
N ILE A 542 3.29 41.87 21.59
CA ILE A 542 1.88 42.00 21.18
C ILE A 542 1.25 40.62 21.03
N LYS A 543 1.94 39.68 20.36
CA LYS A 543 1.49 38.29 20.20
C LYS A 543 1.39 37.60 21.55
N LEU A 544 2.43 37.71 22.40
CA LEU A 544 2.44 37.12 23.73
C LEU A 544 1.30 37.69 24.60
N GLY A 545 1.05 39.00 24.54
CA GLY A 545 -0.04 39.63 25.27
C GLY A 545 -1.43 39.16 24.82
N LYS A 546 -1.64 38.97 23.52
CA LYS A 546 -2.90 38.39 23.00
C LYS A 546 -3.08 36.95 23.47
N TYR A 547 -2.01 36.17 23.43
CA TYR A 547 -1.97 34.79 23.87
C TYR A 547 -2.31 34.64 25.37
N LEU A 548 -1.65 35.39 26.25
CA LEU A 548 -1.94 35.36 27.69
C LEU A 548 -3.39 35.72 28.02
N LYS A 549 -3.96 36.69 27.29
CA LYS A 549 -5.37 37.06 27.42
C LYS A 549 -6.32 35.95 27.00
N SER A 550 -6.01 35.22 25.93
CA SER A 550 -6.88 34.16 25.42
C SER A 550 -6.78 32.87 26.23
N VAL A 551 -5.60 32.53 26.75
CA VAL A 551 -5.34 31.22 27.38
C VAL A 551 -5.58 31.24 28.88
N VAL A 552 -5.15 32.29 29.59
CA VAL A 552 -5.22 32.36 31.06
C VAL A 552 -5.97 33.60 31.56
N ASN A 553 -6.70 34.28 30.67
CA ASN A 553 -7.56 35.43 30.97
C ASN A 553 -6.89 36.55 31.78
N ILE A 554 -5.61 36.78 31.53
CA ILE A 554 -4.89 37.91 32.11
C ILE A 554 -5.51 39.22 31.59
N THR A 555 -5.77 40.17 32.48
CA THR A 555 -6.42 41.45 32.11
C THR A 555 -5.45 42.64 32.16
N GLU A 556 -5.88 43.80 31.67
CA GLU A 556 -5.09 45.03 31.74
C GLU A 556 -5.04 45.55 33.19
N GLY A 557 -3.84 45.65 33.75
CA GLY A 557 -3.59 46.15 35.12
C GLY A 557 -3.32 47.66 35.20
N GLY A 558 -3.37 48.37 34.08
CA GLY A 558 -3.10 49.82 34.01
C GLY A 558 -1.62 50.18 34.14
N LYS A 559 -1.34 51.44 34.50
CA LYS A 559 0.03 51.95 34.73
C LYS A 559 0.32 52.03 36.22
N VAL A 560 1.30 51.25 36.67
CA VAL A 560 1.73 51.19 38.08
C VAL A 560 3.20 51.57 38.20
N SER A 561 3.57 52.18 39.33
CA SER A 561 4.94 52.64 39.58
C SER A 561 5.78 51.54 40.22
N PHE A 562 6.79 51.05 39.51
CA PHE A 562 7.80 50.10 39.99
C PHE A 562 9.17 50.78 39.96
N ASN A 563 9.93 50.79 41.06
CA ASN A 563 11.28 51.36 41.13
C ASN A 563 11.40 52.77 40.49
N ARG A 564 10.45 53.66 40.81
CA ARG A 564 10.35 55.05 40.29
C ARG A 564 10.06 55.17 38.77
N GLN A 565 9.74 54.07 38.09
CA GLN A 565 9.28 54.06 36.70
C GLN A 565 7.81 53.63 36.61
N ARG A 566 7.02 54.31 35.77
CA ARG A 566 5.63 53.91 35.48
C ARG A 566 5.62 52.90 34.34
N LEU A 567 5.27 51.66 34.64
CA LEU A 567 5.19 50.56 33.69
C LEU A 567 3.74 50.20 33.39
N ASN A 568 3.47 49.73 32.18
CA ASN A 568 2.19 49.10 31.85
C ASN A 568 2.18 47.68 32.42
N CYS A 569 1.09 47.31 33.06
CA CYS A 569 0.98 46.05 33.79
C CYS A 569 -0.18 45.20 33.28
N TYR A 570 -0.03 43.91 33.50
CA TYR A 570 -1.10 42.94 33.47
C TYR A 570 -1.60 42.69 34.89
N ARG A 571 -2.86 42.27 35.01
CA ARG A 571 -3.43 41.74 36.25
C ARG A 571 -3.74 40.27 36.06
N THR A 572 -3.14 39.42 36.88
CA THR A 572 -3.35 37.97 36.89
C THR A 572 -4.62 37.62 37.67
N ILE A 573 -5.16 36.43 37.41
CA ILE A 573 -6.08 35.72 38.31
C ILE A 573 -5.25 34.73 39.17
N PRO A 574 -5.83 34.11 40.21
CA PRO A 574 -5.12 33.09 41.01
C PRO A 574 -4.56 31.94 40.17
N LEU A 575 -3.47 31.32 40.65
CA LEU A 575 -2.74 30.27 39.94
C LEU A 575 -3.63 29.09 39.55
N ASP A 576 -4.45 28.60 40.48
CA ASP A 576 -5.38 27.49 40.25
C ASP A 576 -6.38 27.78 39.12
N GLU A 577 -6.92 29.00 39.07
CA GLU A 577 -7.78 29.44 37.96
C GLU A 577 -6.99 29.54 36.64
N MET A 578 -5.79 30.11 36.64
CA MET A 578 -4.96 30.17 35.43
C MET A 578 -4.60 28.79 34.92
N THR A 579 -4.25 27.86 35.80
CA THR A 579 -3.94 26.46 35.46
C THR A 579 -5.18 25.76 34.89
N ALA A 580 -6.34 25.91 35.53
CA ALA A 580 -7.59 25.34 35.02
C ALA A 580 -7.96 25.91 33.64
N MET A 581 -7.73 27.20 33.40
CA MET A 581 -7.98 27.83 32.09
C MET A 581 -6.98 27.39 31.03
N PHE A 582 -5.69 27.27 31.38
CA PHE A 582 -4.66 26.74 30.49
C PHE A 582 -4.99 25.30 30.09
N GLU A 583 -5.30 24.48 31.08
CA GLU A 583 -5.77 23.12 30.87
C GLU A 583 -7.02 23.12 30.01
N GLU A 584 -8.05 23.92 30.30
CA GLU A 584 -9.27 23.99 29.49
C GLU A 584 -9.01 24.43 28.03
N TYR A 585 -8.09 25.39 27.83
CA TYR A 585 -7.73 25.90 26.51
C TYR A 585 -7.03 24.86 25.64
N TYR A 586 -6.17 24.04 26.24
CA TYR A 586 -5.44 22.95 25.56
C TYR A 586 -6.09 21.57 25.70
N ARG A 587 -7.11 21.45 26.56
CA ARG A 587 -7.95 20.28 26.71
C ARG A 587 -8.86 20.22 25.51
N TYR A 588 -8.65 19.19 24.73
CA TYR A 588 -9.31 19.01 23.46
C TYR A 588 -10.76 18.57 23.72
N LYS A 589 -11.71 19.51 23.66
CA LYS A 589 -13.14 19.29 23.91
C LYS A 589 -13.86 18.51 22.82
#